data_AF-A0A8X7VDN2-F1
#
_entry.id   AF-A0A8X7VDN2-F1
#
_cell.length_a   1.000
_cell.length_b   1.000
_cell.length_c   1.000
_cell.angle_alpha   90.00
_cell.angle_beta   90.00
_cell.angle_gamma   90.00
#
_symmetry.space_group_name_H-M   'P 1'
#
loop_
_entity.id
_entity.type
_entity.pdbx_description
1 polymer ?
#
loop_
_entity_poly.entity_id
_entity_poly.type
_entity_poly.pdbx_seq_one_letter_code
_entity_poly.pdbx_strand_id
1 'polypeptide(L)'
;MWTKTPSYTMEINNFSQRNAPIRSNLFRSYSCNWYVTVYPKGNGVDTHMSMYLDVANPLSLSQGWWRNAKFRFVIVNQSNVARSKRLATSHTFNERKPNRGFKKALRLTKLQEERFLVNDKLKIEVYVDAYDIVGLLDTHVLPEKTHKTVCVNGFQVLDSQVKSADIIFETYPETALYIYPQDPQLKTAYINILLRIYETLYNNPLEKITETELSNVSKGLLDLTQAGFKLEWLREKLEKVSVERKKLSGYEAQALELGKQLKNLELMMCNLKAEIKLKAES
;
A
#
# COMPACT_ATOMS: atom_id res chain seq x y z
N MET A 1 11.79 -12.44 28.91
CA MET A 1 11.80 -13.01 27.53
C MET A 1 10.58 -12.46 26.81
N TRP A 2 10.76 -11.66 25.76
CA TRP A 2 9.62 -11.15 24.98
C TRP A 2 9.09 -12.30 24.11
N THR A 3 7.95 -12.87 24.48
CA THR A 3 7.25 -13.85 23.62
C THR A 3 6.73 -13.10 22.41
N LYS A 4 7.40 -13.25 21.27
CA LYS A 4 6.92 -12.73 19.99
C LYS A 4 5.48 -13.23 19.77
N THR A 5 4.55 -12.33 19.46
CA THR A 5 3.16 -12.67 19.12
C THR A 5 3.11 -13.33 17.73
N PRO A 6 2.18 -14.27 17.49
CA PRO A 6 2.00 -14.86 16.17
C PRO A 6 1.54 -13.82 15.16
N SER A 7 2.07 -13.89 13.94
CA SER A 7 1.59 -13.08 12.81
C SER A 7 0.15 -13.45 12.42
N TYR A 8 -0.23 -14.71 12.63
CA TYR A 8 -1.56 -15.20 12.38
C TYR A 8 -1.86 -16.45 13.20
N THR A 9 -3.12 -16.61 13.59
CA THR A 9 -3.63 -17.80 14.25
C THR A 9 -4.88 -18.27 13.53
N MET A 10 -4.98 -19.57 13.25
CA MET A 10 -6.16 -20.18 12.68
C MET A 10 -6.60 -21.39 13.50
N GLU A 11 -7.91 -21.58 13.55
CA GLU A 11 -8.55 -22.76 14.11
C GLU A 11 -9.37 -23.46 13.02
N ILE A 12 -9.17 -24.76 12.90
CA ILE A 12 -9.87 -25.60 11.93
C ILE A 12 -10.85 -26.47 12.68
N ASN A 13 -12.14 -26.23 12.47
CA ASN A 13 -13.22 -27.01 13.06
C ASN A 13 -13.49 -28.31 12.29
N ASN A 14 -13.92 -29.33 13.04
CA ASN A 14 -14.25 -30.67 12.54
C ASN A 14 -13.09 -31.28 11.76
N PHE A 15 -11.85 -31.13 12.25
CA PHE A 15 -10.63 -31.42 11.49
C PHE A 15 -10.57 -32.88 11.03
N SER A 16 -11.03 -33.82 11.86
CA SER A 16 -10.99 -35.25 11.56
C SER A 16 -11.82 -35.63 10.32
N GLN A 17 -12.85 -34.84 10.00
CA GLN A 17 -13.76 -35.05 8.87
C GLN A 17 -13.26 -34.40 7.56
N ARG A 18 -12.21 -33.57 7.62
CA ARG A 18 -11.73 -32.82 6.45
C ARG A 18 -10.84 -33.71 5.57
N ASN A 19 -11.20 -33.80 4.29
CA ASN A 19 -10.41 -34.50 3.28
C ASN A 19 -9.82 -33.56 2.22
N ALA A 20 -10.52 -32.45 1.93
CA ALA A 20 -10.07 -31.45 0.97
C ALA A 20 -9.03 -30.49 1.57
N PRO A 21 -8.20 -29.83 0.73
CA PRO A 21 -7.32 -28.76 1.17
C PRO A 21 -8.11 -27.60 1.80
N ILE A 22 -7.58 -27.06 2.89
CA ILE A 22 -8.20 -25.98 3.66
C ILE A 22 -7.30 -24.77 3.53
N ARG A 23 -7.85 -23.68 3.00
CA ARG A 23 -7.19 -22.39 2.90
C ARG A 23 -7.64 -21.48 4.04
N SER A 24 -6.69 -20.78 4.66
CA SER A 24 -6.99 -19.76 5.66
C SER A 24 -7.48 -18.45 5.02
N ASN A 25 -8.01 -17.56 5.86
CA ASN A 25 -8.15 -16.15 5.48
C ASN A 25 -6.77 -15.54 5.19
N LEU A 26 -6.78 -14.45 4.41
CA LEU A 26 -5.58 -13.65 4.20
C LEU A 26 -5.16 -13.00 5.52
N PHE A 27 -3.86 -12.91 5.75
CA PHE A 27 -3.30 -12.14 6.86
C PHE A 27 -2.08 -11.36 6.40
N ARG A 28 -1.90 -10.17 6.99
CA ARG A 28 -0.80 -9.26 6.62
C ARG A 28 0.37 -9.47 7.57
N SER A 29 1.56 -9.60 7.00
CA SER A 29 2.82 -9.61 7.76
C SER A 29 3.96 -9.11 6.86
N TYR A 30 4.78 -8.19 7.37
CA TYR A 30 5.92 -7.57 6.67
C TYR A 30 5.60 -7.20 5.21
N SER A 31 4.66 -6.25 5.03
CA SER A 31 4.20 -5.70 3.74
C SER A 31 3.68 -6.69 2.69
N CYS A 32 3.44 -7.95 3.07
CA CYS A 32 2.88 -8.97 2.20
C CYS A 32 1.59 -9.56 2.80
N ASN A 33 0.66 -9.92 1.91
CA ASN A 33 -0.50 -10.72 2.26
C ASN A 33 -0.13 -12.20 2.09
N TRP A 34 -0.43 -12.98 3.10
CA TRP A 34 -0.13 -14.40 3.17
C TRP A 34 -1.40 -15.19 3.41
N TYR A 35 -1.39 -16.47 3.08
CA TYR A 35 -2.37 -17.43 3.56
C TYR A 35 -1.69 -18.77 3.83
N VAL A 36 -2.36 -19.61 4.62
CA VAL A 36 -1.92 -20.99 4.89
C VAL A 36 -2.82 -21.94 4.13
N THR A 37 -2.21 -22.93 3.48
CA THR A 37 -2.91 -24.08 2.92
C THR A 37 -2.58 -25.32 3.74
N VAL A 38 -3.59 -25.95 4.34
CA VAL A 38 -3.46 -27.20 5.11
C VAL A 38 -4.10 -28.33 4.33
N TYR A 39 -3.39 -29.44 4.16
CA TYR A 39 -3.93 -30.66 3.58
C TYR A 39 -4.08 -31.69 4.71
N PRO A 40 -5.30 -31.92 5.23
CA PRO A 40 -5.52 -32.78 6.39
C PRO A 40 -5.06 -34.23 6.18
N LYS A 41 -5.14 -34.72 4.94
CA LYS A 41 -4.68 -36.07 4.52
C LYS A 41 -3.38 -36.03 3.71
N GLY A 42 -2.66 -34.91 3.78
CA GLY A 42 -1.39 -34.73 3.09
C GLY A 42 -1.49 -34.34 1.63
N ASN A 43 -0.32 -34.06 1.03
CA ASN A 43 -0.16 -33.69 -0.37
C ASN A 43 0.93 -34.58 -0.98
N GLY A 44 0.54 -35.73 -1.51
CA GLY A 44 1.43 -36.79 -2.00
C GLY A 44 2.04 -37.68 -0.91
N VAL A 45 1.72 -37.46 0.37
CA VAL A 45 2.09 -38.32 1.50
C VAL A 45 0.89 -38.42 2.44
N ASP A 46 0.15 -39.52 2.36
CA ASP A 46 -1.12 -39.75 3.07
C ASP A 46 -0.98 -40.04 4.58
N THR A 47 0.19 -40.50 5.00
CA THR A 47 0.50 -40.77 6.43
C THR A 47 0.66 -39.51 7.29
N HIS A 48 0.74 -38.32 6.68
CA HIS A 48 0.99 -37.05 7.37
C HIS A 48 0.07 -35.95 6.86
N MET A 49 -0.32 -35.04 7.76
CA MET A 49 -0.83 -33.74 7.36
C MET A 49 0.32 -32.93 6.74
N SER A 50 0.02 -32.15 5.71
CA SER A 50 0.95 -31.17 5.13
C SER A 50 0.40 -29.76 5.25
N MET A 51 1.31 -28.78 5.29
CA MET A 51 0.95 -27.37 5.43
C MET A 51 1.96 -26.47 4.75
N TYR A 52 1.46 -25.42 4.11
CA TYR A 52 2.24 -24.49 3.29
C TYR A 52 1.86 -23.06 3.64
N LEU A 53 2.86 -22.19 3.65
CA LEU A 53 2.68 -20.76 3.62
C LEU A 53 2.73 -20.34 2.16
N ASP A 54 1.72 -19.62 1.72
CA ASP A 54 1.58 -19.12 0.36
C ASP A 54 1.58 -17.59 0.39
N VAL A 55 2.27 -16.97 -0.57
CA VAL A 55 2.09 -15.54 -0.85
C VAL A 55 0.77 -15.36 -1.57
N ALA A 56 -0.07 -14.47 -1.07
CA ALA A 56 -1.32 -14.12 -1.74
C ALA A 56 -1.03 -13.39 -3.06
N ASN A 57 -1.69 -13.82 -4.13
CA ASN A 57 -1.63 -13.22 -5.46
C ASN A 57 -0.19 -13.09 -6.01
N PRO A 58 0.54 -14.20 -6.19
CA PRO A 58 1.93 -14.16 -6.67
C PRO A 58 2.08 -13.55 -8.08
N LEU A 59 1.02 -13.54 -8.89
CA LEU A 59 1.00 -12.90 -10.21
C LEU A 59 0.73 -11.38 -10.16
N SER A 60 0.37 -10.86 -8.99
CA SER A 60 0.03 -9.44 -8.79
C SER A 60 1.22 -8.60 -8.31
N LEU A 61 2.33 -9.27 -8.03
CA LEU A 61 3.65 -8.72 -7.76
C LEU A 61 4.40 -8.66 -9.10
N SER A 62 5.14 -7.59 -9.37
CA SER A 62 5.81 -7.35 -10.67
C SER A 62 6.61 -8.56 -11.15
N GLN A 63 6.67 -8.77 -12.47
CA GLN A 63 7.50 -9.81 -13.08
C GLN A 63 8.91 -9.79 -12.49
N GLY A 64 9.35 -10.93 -11.93
CA GLY A 64 10.65 -11.05 -11.26
C GLY A 64 10.70 -10.69 -9.77
N TRP A 65 9.56 -10.47 -9.09
CA TRP A 65 9.56 -10.27 -7.64
C TRP A 65 10.12 -11.49 -6.92
N TRP A 66 10.82 -11.23 -5.81
CA TRP A 66 11.12 -12.26 -4.83
C TRP A 66 11.06 -11.71 -3.40
N ARG A 67 10.76 -12.56 -2.43
CA ARG A 67 10.71 -12.22 -1.00
C ARG A 67 11.40 -13.30 -0.19
N ASN A 68 12.39 -12.90 0.59
CA ASN A 68 12.99 -13.79 1.57
C ASN A 68 12.17 -13.72 2.86
N ALA A 69 11.56 -14.84 3.23
CA ALA A 69 10.91 -14.97 4.52
C ALA A 69 11.38 -16.24 5.23
N LYS A 70 11.78 -16.07 6.49
CA LYS A 70 11.83 -17.15 7.46
C LYS A 70 10.46 -17.21 8.11
N PHE A 71 9.91 -18.39 8.27
CA PHE A 71 8.65 -18.53 8.96
C PHE A 71 8.63 -19.83 9.74
N ARG A 72 7.74 -19.88 10.73
CA ARG A 72 7.46 -21.10 11.48
C ARG A 72 5.97 -21.31 11.67
N PHE A 73 5.58 -22.58 11.56
CA PHE A 73 4.30 -23.07 12.03
C PHE A 73 4.45 -23.64 13.44
N VAL A 74 3.45 -23.38 14.28
CA VAL A 74 3.25 -24.09 15.54
C VAL A 74 1.90 -24.78 15.45
N ILE A 75 1.93 -26.10 15.36
CA ILE A 75 0.73 -26.92 15.55
C ILE A 75 0.56 -27.06 17.06
N VAL A 76 -0.42 -26.35 17.59
CA VAL A 76 -0.59 -26.20 19.04
C VAL A 76 -1.20 -27.49 19.59
N ASN A 77 -0.48 -28.13 20.51
CA ASN A 77 -1.08 -29.15 21.35
C ASN A 77 -1.83 -28.43 22.47
N GLN A 78 -3.14 -28.30 22.32
CA GLN A 78 -3.99 -27.53 23.24
C GLN A 78 -4.09 -28.18 24.63
N SER A 79 -3.85 -29.49 24.73
CA SER A 79 -3.82 -30.21 26.01
C SER A 79 -2.49 -30.03 26.75
N ASN A 80 -1.39 -29.83 26.02
CA ASN A 80 -0.07 -29.60 26.58
C ASN A 80 0.79 -28.77 25.62
N VAL A 81 0.87 -27.47 25.86
CA VAL A 81 1.58 -26.51 25.00
C VAL A 81 3.05 -26.88 24.77
N ALA A 82 3.71 -27.53 25.74
CA ALA A 82 5.10 -27.97 25.62
C ALA A 82 5.30 -29.05 24.54
N ARG A 83 4.26 -29.85 24.25
CA ARG A 83 4.25 -30.87 23.19
C ARG A 83 3.88 -30.32 21.81
N SER A 84 3.65 -29.02 21.68
CA SER A 84 3.34 -28.38 20.39
C SER A 84 4.45 -28.61 19.38
N LYS A 85 4.07 -28.94 18.15
CA LYS A 85 5.04 -29.20 17.07
C LYS A 85 5.40 -27.89 16.39
N ARG A 86 6.70 -27.58 16.38
CA ARG A 86 7.25 -26.39 15.70
C ARG A 86 7.97 -26.83 14.42
N LEU A 87 7.69 -26.12 13.33
CA LEU A 87 8.26 -26.37 12.01
C LEU A 87 8.72 -25.04 11.44
N ALA A 88 10.03 -24.85 11.26
CA ALA A 88 10.59 -23.60 10.78
C ALA A 88 11.37 -23.81 9.47
N THR A 89 11.25 -22.87 8.55
CA THR A 89 12.01 -22.88 7.30
C THR A 89 12.20 -21.45 6.80
N SER A 90 13.07 -21.27 5.83
CA SER A 90 13.20 -20.03 5.07
C SER A 90 13.00 -20.33 3.60
N HIS A 91 12.52 -19.34 2.85
CA HIS A 91 12.31 -19.46 1.42
C HIS A 91 12.34 -18.11 0.73
N THR A 92 12.84 -18.14 -0.49
CA THR A 92 12.73 -17.05 -1.46
C THR A 92 11.45 -17.28 -2.26
N PHE A 93 10.37 -16.67 -1.82
CA PHE A 93 9.08 -16.69 -2.51
C PHE A 93 9.19 -15.86 -3.78
N ASN A 94 8.64 -16.36 -4.88
CA ASN A 94 8.54 -15.65 -6.17
C ASN A 94 7.40 -16.25 -6.99
N GLU A 95 7.18 -15.75 -8.21
CA GLU A 95 6.12 -16.23 -9.11
C GLU A 95 6.16 -17.73 -9.36
N ARG A 96 7.37 -18.29 -9.53
CA ARG A 96 7.57 -19.71 -9.83
C ARG A 96 7.51 -20.59 -8.58
N LYS A 97 7.77 -20.01 -7.42
CA LYS A 97 7.82 -20.69 -6.12
C LYS A 97 7.04 -19.88 -5.07
N PRO A 98 5.71 -19.71 -5.26
CA PRO A 98 4.91 -18.80 -4.43
C PRO A 98 4.58 -19.38 -3.06
N ASN A 99 4.98 -20.63 -2.80
CA ASN A 99 4.74 -21.30 -1.55
C ASN A 99 5.91 -22.13 -1.06
N ARG A 100 5.92 -22.35 0.24
CA ARG A 100 6.85 -23.23 0.94
C ARG A 100 6.15 -23.84 2.13
N GLY A 101 6.46 -25.10 2.41
CA GLY A 101 5.83 -25.81 3.52
C GLY A 101 6.47 -27.13 3.85
N PHE A 102 5.72 -27.95 4.56
CA PHE A 102 6.16 -29.25 5.06
C PHE A 102 5.19 -30.33 4.59
N LYS A 103 5.65 -31.20 3.68
CA LYS A 103 4.89 -32.39 3.24
C LYS A 103 4.59 -33.35 4.40
N LYS A 104 5.49 -33.41 5.39
CA LYS A 104 5.39 -34.27 6.58
C LYS A 104 5.32 -33.39 7.84
N ALA A 105 4.29 -32.55 7.95
CA ALA A 105 4.19 -31.59 9.06
C ALA A 105 3.91 -32.29 10.39
N LEU A 106 2.91 -33.18 10.41
CA LEU A 106 2.56 -33.98 11.58
C LEU A 106 1.92 -35.30 11.13
N ARG A 107 2.33 -36.42 11.74
CA ARG A 107 1.72 -37.73 11.48
C ARG A 107 0.25 -37.72 11.89
N LEU A 108 -0.60 -38.37 11.09
CA LEU A 108 -2.03 -38.46 11.39
C LEU A 108 -2.30 -39.30 12.65
N THR A 109 -1.52 -40.35 12.90
CA THR A 109 -1.61 -41.13 14.14
C THR A 109 -1.32 -40.29 15.37
N LYS A 110 -0.24 -39.50 15.31
CA LYS A 110 0.17 -38.57 16.38
C LYS A 110 -0.87 -37.48 16.65
N LEU A 111 -1.56 -37.00 15.61
CA LEU A 111 -2.67 -36.04 15.74
C LEU A 111 -3.77 -36.55 16.68
N GLN A 112 -4.10 -37.84 16.58
CA GLN A 112 -5.12 -38.52 17.37
C GLN A 112 -4.60 -38.92 18.77
N GLU A 113 -3.47 -39.62 18.82
CA GLU A 113 -2.91 -40.19 20.06
C GLU A 113 -2.45 -39.12 21.06
N GLU A 114 -1.86 -38.01 20.57
CA GLU A 114 -1.28 -36.99 21.44
C GLU A 114 -2.23 -35.81 21.74
N ARG A 115 -3.54 -35.96 21.47
CA ARG A 115 -4.58 -34.95 21.77
C ARG A 115 -4.29 -33.54 21.24
N PHE A 116 -3.81 -33.46 20.00
CA PHE A 116 -3.67 -32.17 19.29
C PHE A 116 -5.03 -31.53 18.97
N LEU A 117 -6.07 -32.36 18.87
CA LEU A 117 -7.44 -31.93 18.63
C LEU A 117 -8.19 -31.83 19.96
N VAL A 118 -8.77 -30.65 20.25
CA VAL A 118 -9.69 -30.45 21.37
C VAL A 118 -11.05 -30.11 20.77
N ASN A 119 -12.09 -30.88 21.10
CA ASN A 119 -13.42 -30.79 20.46
C ASN A 119 -13.34 -30.87 18.92
N ASP A 120 -12.47 -31.75 18.41
CA ASP A 120 -12.14 -31.90 16.98
C ASP A 120 -11.67 -30.60 16.28
N LYS A 121 -11.09 -29.67 17.06
CA LYS A 121 -10.50 -28.44 16.56
C LYS A 121 -8.98 -28.49 16.59
N LEU A 122 -8.36 -28.15 15.46
CA LEU A 122 -6.90 -27.98 15.36
C LEU A 122 -6.55 -26.49 15.39
N LYS A 123 -5.62 -26.09 16.26
CA LYS A 123 -5.10 -24.73 16.33
C LYS A 123 -3.69 -24.66 15.74
N ILE A 124 -3.48 -23.69 14.84
CA ILE A 124 -2.20 -23.45 14.17
C ILE A 124 -1.83 -21.98 14.34
N GLU A 125 -0.61 -21.73 14.79
CA GLU A 125 -0.03 -20.39 14.83
C GLU A 125 1.07 -20.26 13.76
N VAL A 126 1.14 -19.08 13.16
CA VAL A 126 2.09 -18.74 12.10
C VAL A 126 2.90 -17.54 12.56
N TYR A 127 4.21 -17.64 12.42
CA TYR A 127 5.13 -16.54 12.67
C TYR A 127 5.94 -16.33 11.41
N VAL A 128 5.93 -15.12 10.89
CA VAL A 128 6.71 -14.72 9.71
C VAL A 128 7.77 -13.73 10.18
N ASP A 129 9.02 -14.01 9.83
CA ASP A 129 10.23 -13.23 10.08
C ASP A 129 10.89 -12.97 8.72
N ALA A 130 10.62 -11.81 8.11
CA ALA A 130 11.24 -11.46 6.83
C ALA A 130 12.65 -10.88 7.04
N TYR A 131 13.61 -11.31 6.22
CA TYR A 131 14.97 -10.75 6.17
C TYR A 131 15.16 -10.11 4.79
N ASP A 132 15.50 -8.83 4.80
CA ASP A 132 15.89 -8.00 3.65
C ASP A 132 14.83 -7.70 2.57
N ILE A 133 14.42 -6.44 2.56
CA ILE A 133 13.83 -5.73 1.42
C ILE A 133 15.01 -5.11 0.63
N VAL A 134 15.86 -5.95 0.04
CA VAL A 134 16.92 -5.50 -0.87
C VAL A 134 16.89 -6.40 -2.10
N GLY A 135 16.19 -5.95 -3.13
CA GLY A 135 16.25 -6.53 -4.46
C GLY A 135 16.16 -5.38 -5.46
N LEU A 136 17.31 -4.81 -5.79
CA LEU A 136 17.48 -3.78 -6.81
C LEU A 136 18.46 -4.31 -7.86
N LEU A 137 18.27 -3.85 -9.09
CA LEU A 137 19.20 -3.80 -10.24
C LEU A 137 19.14 -4.98 -11.23
N ASP A 138 18.59 -4.68 -12.40
CA ASP A 138 19.32 -4.98 -13.64
C ASP A 138 20.56 -4.07 -13.67
N THR A 139 21.74 -4.67 -13.49
CA THR A 139 23.03 -4.00 -13.67
C THR A 139 23.47 -4.14 -15.11
N HIS A 140 23.10 -3.19 -15.97
CA HIS A 140 23.90 -2.75 -17.13
C HIS A 140 23.37 -1.39 -17.61
N VAL A 141 23.69 -0.33 -16.88
CA VAL A 141 23.97 1.07 -17.28
C VAL A 141 24.08 1.91 -15.98
N LEU A 142 25.01 2.86 -15.99
CA LEU A 142 25.57 3.69 -14.91
C LEU A 142 24.57 4.52 -14.05
N PRO A 143 25.03 5.16 -12.95
CA PRO A 143 24.25 5.31 -11.73
C PRO A 143 23.37 6.56 -11.72
N GLU A 144 22.08 6.37 -11.50
CA GLU A 144 21.21 7.42 -10.98
C GLU A 144 20.49 6.87 -9.74
N LYS A 145 20.34 7.73 -8.73
CA LYS A 145 19.67 7.45 -7.46
C LYS A 145 18.32 6.76 -7.72
N THR A 146 18.29 5.45 -7.65
CA THR A 146 17.06 4.69 -7.84
C THR A 146 16.20 4.86 -6.60
N HIS A 147 15.16 5.68 -6.73
CA HIS A 147 14.16 5.87 -5.69
C HIS A 147 13.59 4.50 -5.31
N LYS A 148 13.86 4.08 -4.07
CA LYS A 148 13.38 2.81 -3.51
C LYS A 148 11.86 2.76 -3.60
N THR A 149 11.27 1.66 -4.04
CA THR A 149 9.82 1.45 -4.06
C THR A 149 9.39 0.45 -2.97
N VAL A 150 8.19 0.65 -2.45
CA VAL A 150 7.57 -0.10 -1.35
C VAL A 150 6.13 -0.43 -1.73
N CYS A 151 5.66 -1.62 -1.36
CA CYS A 151 4.28 -2.02 -1.64
C CYS A 151 3.32 -1.53 -0.55
N VAL A 152 2.33 -0.73 -0.95
CA VAL A 152 1.25 -0.20 -0.08
C VAL A 152 -0.09 -0.62 -0.66
N ASN A 153 -0.90 -1.33 0.14
CA ASN A 153 -2.23 -1.81 -0.22
C ASN A 153 -2.33 -2.54 -1.59
N GLY A 154 -1.26 -3.24 -2.00
CA GLY A 154 -1.20 -3.96 -3.28
C GLY A 154 -0.70 -3.15 -4.47
N PHE A 155 -0.33 -1.88 -4.25
CA PHE A 155 0.29 -0.97 -5.23
C PHE A 155 1.79 -0.81 -4.94
N GLN A 156 2.60 -0.57 -5.97
CA GLN A 156 4.01 -0.20 -5.82
C GLN A 156 4.11 1.32 -5.77
N VAL A 157 4.72 1.86 -4.71
CA VAL A 157 4.81 3.30 -4.42
C VAL A 157 6.26 3.66 -4.11
N LEU A 158 6.73 4.85 -4.47
CA LEU A 158 8.06 5.32 -4.06
C LEU A 158 8.12 5.47 -2.53
N ASP A 159 9.27 5.18 -1.92
CA ASP A 159 9.49 5.30 -0.47
C ASP A 159 9.11 6.69 0.07
N SER A 160 9.41 7.73 -0.71
CA SER A 160 9.03 9.12 -0.42
C SER A 160 7.52 9.38 -0.40
N GLN A 161 6.73 8.51 -1.02
CA GLN A 161 5.27 8.64 -1.15
C GLN A 161 4.49 7.64 -0.28
N VAL A 162 5.18 6.74 0.42
CA VAL A 162 4.57 5.70 1.27
C VAL A 162 3.65 6.34 2.31
N LYS A 163 4.09 7.41 2.97
CA LYS A 163 3.28 8.09 3.99
C LYS A 163 1.95 8.61 3.44
N SER A 164 1.96 9.19 2.24
CA SER A 164 0.74 9.66 1.58
C SER A 164 -0.17 8.48 1.23
N ALA A 165 0.40 7.40 0.70
CA ALA A 165 -0.37 6.20 0.36
C ALA A 165 -1.01 5.54 1.59
N ASP A 166 -0.26 5.40 2.69
CA ASP A 166 -0.77 4.84 3.94
C ASP A 166 -1.92 5.69 4.49
N ILE A 167 -1.77 7.02 4.55
CA ILE A 167 -2.83 7.93 5.00
C ILE A 167 -4.10 7.77 4.15
N ILE A 168 -3.97 7.70 2.83
CA ILE A 168 -5.13 7.53 1.94
C ILE A 168 -5.86 6.23 2.23
N PHE A 169 -5.16 5.10 2.29
CA PHE A 169 -5.79 3.80 2.45
C PHE A 169 -6.25 3.50 3.89
N GLU A 170 -5.67 4.16 4.89
CA GLU A 170 -6.14 4.10 6.28
C GLU A 170 -7.39 4.96 6.48
N THR A 171 -7.43 6.16 5.88
CA THR A 171 -8.55 7.10 6.05
C THR A 171 -9.74 6.73 5.16
N TYR A 172 -9.47 6.26 3.94
CA TYR A 172 -10.47 5.96 2.91
C TYR A 172 -10.24 4.55 2.35
N PRO A 173 -10.44 3.49 3.14
CA PRO A 173 -10.16 2.10 2.73
C PRO A 173 -10.98 1.65 1.52
N GLU A 174 -12.12 2.28 1.26
CA GLU A 174 -12.99 2.04 0.11
C GLU A 174 -12.37 2.47 -1.24
N THR A 175 -11.35 3.34 -1.21
CA THR A 175 -10.72 3.99 -2.37
C THR A 175 -10.43 3.02 -3.51
N ALA A 176 -9.87 1.86 -3.21
CA ALA A 176 -9.50 0.83 -4.18
C ALA A 176 -10.07 -0.57 -3.83
N LEU A 177 -11.13 -0.65 -3.02
CA LEU A 177 -11.63 -1.90 -2.43
C LEU A 177 -12.06 -2.94 -3.49
N TYR A 178 -12.51 -2.49 -4.65
CA TYR A 178 -12.98 -3.33 -5.77
C TYR A 178 -12.10 -3.21 -7.01
N ILE A 179 -10.97 -2.51 -6.92
CA ILE A 179 -10.09 -2.21 -8.04
C ILE A 179 -8.84 -3.07 -7.95
N TYR A 180 -8.77 -4.06 -8.83
CA TYR A 180 -7.56 -4.88 -9.00
C TYR A 180 -7.19 -4.94 -10.48
N PRO A 181 -6.57 -3.86 -11.02
CA PRO A 181 -5.99 -3.90 -12.35
C PRO A 181 -5.01 -5.06 -12.38
N GLN A 182 -5.17 -6.00 -13.31
CA GLN A 182 -4.30 -7.18 -13.37
C GLN A 182 -2.92 -6.81 -13.93
N ASP A 183 -2.87 -5.76 -14.76
CA ASP A 183 -1.65 -5.23 -15.35
C ASP A 183 -0.86 -4.40 -14.32
N PRO A 184 0.41 -4.75 -14.03
CA PRO A 184 1.26 -4.03 -13.08
C PRO A 184 1.58 -2.58 -13.47
N GLN A 185 1.67 -2.29 -14.78
CA GLN A 185 1.93 -0.95 -15.28
C GLN A 185 0.70 -0.07 -15.05
N LEU A 186 -0.50 -0.61 -15.28
CA LEU A 186 -1.75 0.08 -14.97
C LEU A 186 -1.92 0.33 -13.47
N LYS A 187 -1.60 -0.65 -12.61
CA LYS A 187 -1.60 -0.43 -11.15
C LYS A 187 -0.70 0.74 -10.76
N THR A 188 0.51 0.76 -11.30
CA THR A 188 1.51 1.80 -11.01
C THR A 188 1.06 3.16 -11.54
N ALA A 189 0.51 3.20 -12.76
CA ALA A 189 -0.06 4.41 -13.32
C ALA A 189 -1.20 4.96 -12.46
N TYR A 190 -2.15 4.12 -12.06
CA TYR A 190 -3.28 4.54 -11.24
C TYR A 190 -2.87 5.04 -9.86
N ILE A 191 -1.97 4.34 -9.16
CA ILE A 191 -1.52 4.81 -7.85
C ILE A 191 -0.73 6.12 -7.95
N ASN A 192 0.08 6.29 -9.00
CA ASN A 192 0.80 7.54 -9.22
C ASN A 192 -0.14 8.70 -9.52
N ILE A 193 -1.20 8.47 -10.32
CA ILE A 193 -2.24 9.48 -10.58
C ILE A 193 -2.95 9.84 -9.27
N LEU A 194 -3.35 8.83 -8.47
CA LEU A 194 -4.03 9.02 -7.19
C LEU A 194 -3.18 9.84 -6.21
N LEU A 195 -1.91 9.46 -6.06
CA LEU A 195 -0.96 10.15 -5.17
C LEU A 195 -0.69 11.57 -5.64
N ARG A 196 -0.52 11.78 -6.94
CA ARG A 196 -0.35 13.12 -7.52
C ARG A 196 -1.56 14.01 -7.22
N ILE A 197 -2.77 13.49 -7.41
CA ILE A 197 -4.00 14.23 -7.09
C ILE A 197 -4.04 14.59 -5.61
N TYR A 198 -3.75 13.63 -4.73
CA TYR A 198 -3.72 13.86 -3.30
C TYR A 198 -2.69 14.94 -2.91
N GLU A 199 -1.46 14.84 -3.42
CA GLU A 199 -0.40 15.81 -3.18
C GLU A 199 -0.81 17.21 -3.67
N THR A 200 -1.38 17.33 -4.87
CA THR A 200 -1.86 18.62 -5.40
C THR A 200 -2.97 19.22 -4.53
N LEU A 201 -3.91 18.43 -4.00
CA LEU A 201 -5.07 18.96 -3.28
C LEU A 201 -4.85 19.17 -1.77
N TYR A 202 -3.94 18.40 -1.16
CA TYR A 202 -3.70 18.44 0.29
C TYR A 202 -2.36 19.03 0.69
N ASN A 203 -1.33 18.86 -0.13
CA ASN A 203 0.04 19.24 0.26
C ASN A 203 0.50 20.55 -0.40
N ASN A 204 -0.03 20.89 -1.58
CA ASN A 204 0.34 22.13 -2.25
C ASN A 204 -0.35 23.36 -1.62
N PRO A 205 0.39 24.45 -1.35
CA PRO A 205 -0.20 25.73 -1.00
C PRO A 205 -1.13 26.24 -2.10
N LEU A 206 -2.24 26.88 -1.72
CA LEU A 206 -3.29 27.30 -2.64
C LEU A 206 -2.76 28.27 -3.71
N GLU A 207 -1.82 29.15 -3.36
CA GLU A 207 -1.20 30.14 -4.24
C GLU A 207 -0.40 29.49 -5.37
N LYS A 208 0.13 28.28 -5.14
CA LYS A 208 0.95 27.55 -6.11
C LYS A 208 0.13 26.72 -7.08
N ILE A 209 -1.14 26.46 -6.78
CA ILE A 209 -1.99 25.63 -7.62
C ILE A 209 -2.46 26.44 -8.83
N THR A 210 -2.17 25.94 -10.02
CA THR A 210 -2.56 26.54 -11.30
C THR A 210 -3.88 25.97 -11.81
N GLU A 211 -4.55 26.72 -12.69
CA GLU A 211 -5.78 26.25 -13.36
C GLU A 211 -5.52 24.99 -14.21
N THR A 212 -4.32 24.89 -14.81
CA THR A 212 -3.90 23.70 -15.55
C THR A 212 -3.75 22.49 -14.64
N GLU A 213 -3.18 22.64 -13.45
CA GLU A 213 -3.10 21.55 -12.46
C GLU A 213 -4.49 21.10 -12.01
N LEU A 214 -5.41 22.03 -11.74
CA LEU A 214 -6.80 21.69 -11.40
C LEU A 214 -7.49 20.93 -12.53
N SER A 215 -7.28 21.32 -13.79
CA SER A 215 -7.78 20.59 -14.96
C SER A 215 -7.18 19.17 -15.05
N ASN A 216 -5.88 19.03 -14.81
CA ASN A 216 -5.20 17.73 -14.81
C ASN A 216 -5.68 16.83 -13.67
N VAL A 217 -5.96 17.39 -12.49
CA VAL A 217 -6.56 16.67 -11.37
C VAL A 217 -7.97 16.20 -11.74
N SER A 218 -8.79 17.06 -12.34
CA SER A 218 -10.14 16.69 -12.79
C SER A 218 -10.12 15.54 -13.81
N LYS A 219 -9.19 15.57 -14.78
CA LYS A 219 -9.02 14.48 -15.76
C LYS A 219 -8.59 13.18 -15.08
N GLY A 220 -7.58 13.25 -14.20
CA GLY A 220 -7.11 12.08 -13.47
C GLY A 220 -8.18 11.45 -12.57
N LEU A 221 -9.03 12.27 -11.92
CA LEU A 221 -10.17 11.77 -11.14
C LEU A 221 -11.20 11.05 -12.02
N LEU A 222 -11.46 11.58 -13.22
CA LEU A 222 -12.35 10.93 -14.18
C LEU A 222 -11.79 9.56 -14.59
N ASP A 223 -10.52 9.49 -14.98
CA ASP A 223 -9.86 8.26 -15.41
C ASP A 223 -9.89 7.19 -14.31
N LEU A 224 -9.58 7.58 -13.07
CA LEU A 224 -9.60 6.66 -11.93
C LEU A 224 -11.03 6.22 -11.58
N THR A 225 -12.01 7.10 -11.66
CA THR A 225 -13.42 6.73 -11.40
C THR A 225 -13.95 5.79 -12.47
N GLN A 226 -13.58 5.99 -13.74
CA GLN A 226 -13.92 5.08 -14.83
C GLN A 226 -13.24 3.72 -14.68
N ALA A 227 -12.01 3.69 -14.14
CA ALA A 227 -11.37 2.46 -13.75
C ALA A 227 -12.10 1.76 -12.58
N GLY A 228 -12.93 2.50 -11.84
CA GLY A 228 -13.83 2.05 -10.77
C GLY A 228 -13.39 2.44 -9.34
N PHE A 229 -12.40 3.32 -9.20
CA PHE A 229 -11.99 3.83 -7.88
C PHE A 229 -13.12 4.65 -7.26
N LYS A 230 -13.30 4.52 -5.94
CA LYS A 230 -14.29 5.29 -5.18
C LYS A 230 -13.63 6.54 -4.62
N LEU A 231 -13.81 7.68 -5.29
CA LEU A 231 -13.05 8.91 -5.04
C LEU A 231 -13.92 10.12 -4.72
N GLU A 232 -15.11 9.93 -4.14
CA GLU A 232 -16.02 11.03 -3.78
C GLU A 232 -15.35 12.04 -2.84
N TRP A 233 -14.57 11.56 -1.87
CA TRP A 233 -13.81 12.41 -0.95
C TRP A 233 -12.78 13.31 -1.66
N LEU A 234 -12.22 12.89 -2.80
CA LEU A 234 -11.34 13.75 -3.62
C LEU A 234 -12.13 14.73 -4.48
N ARG A 235 -13.32 14.35 -4.96
CA ARG A 235 -14.20 15.26 -5.71
C ARG A 235 -14.63 16.43 -4.85
N GLU A 236 -15.14 16.16 -3.65
CA GLU A 236 -15.54 17.19 -2.69
C GLU A 236 -14.36 18.12 -2.35
N LYS A 237 -13.16 17.54 -2.16
CA LYS A 237 -11.95 18.33 -1.91
C LYS A 237 -11.57 19.20 -3.10
N LEU A 238 -11.63 18.68 -4.33
CA LEU A 238 -11.34 19.43 -5.54
C LEU A 238 -12.28 20.63 -5.70
N GLU A 239 -13.58 20.45 -5.45
CA GLU A 239 -14.57 21.53 -5.53
C GLU A 239 -14.24 22.66 -4.54
N LYS A 240 -13.93 22.29 -3.30
CA LYS A 240 -13.53 23.26 -2.27
C LYS A 240 -12.27 24.04 -2.69
N VAL A 241 -11.21 23.34 -3.11
CA VAL A 241 -9.94 23.97 -3.53
C VAL A 241 -10.16 24.87 -4.76
N SER A 242 -11.00 24.45 -5.70
CA SER A 242 -11.30 25.23 -6.92
C SER A 242 -12.01 26.54 -6.59
N VAL A 243 -12.97 26.52 -5.66
CA VAL A 243 -13.66 27.73 -5.18
C VAL A 243 -12.68 28.67 -4.47
N GLU A 244 -11.84 28.14 -3.58
CA GLU A 244 -10.86 28.92 -2.85
C GLU A 244 -9.83 29.56 -3.79
N ARG A 245 -9.33 28.82 -4.80
CA ARG A 245 -8.36 29.33 -5.76
C ARG A 245 -8.93 30.46 -6.62
N LYS A 246 -10.21 30.35 -7.03
CA LYS A 246 -10.90 31.38 -7.80
C LYS A 246 -11.11 32.67 -6.99
N LYS A 247 -11.35 32.56 -5.69
CA LYS A 247 -11.40 33.74 -4.80
C LYS A 247 -10.04 34.42 -4.72
N LEU A 248 -8.99 33.62 -4.53
CA LEU A 248 -7.61 34.12 -4.45
C LEU A 248 -7.19 34.85 -5.73
N SER A 249 -7.47 34.30 -6.91
CA SER A 249 -7.14 34.97 -8.18
C SER A 249 -7.88 36.30 -8.36
N GLY A 250 -9.11 36.40 -7.85
CA GLY A 250 -9.84 37.67 -7.78
C GLY A 250 -9.11 38.72 -6.94
N TYR A 251 -8.61 38.34 -5.76
CA TYR A 251 -7.83 39.24 -4.91
C TYR A 251 -6.48 39.63 -5.56
N GLU A 252 -5.80 38.68 -6.21
CA GLU A 252 -4.54 38.93 -6.93
C GLU A 252 -4.74 39.96 -8.06
N ALA A 253 -5.82 39.82 -8.84
CA ALA A 253 -6.16 40.76 -9.91
C ALA A 253 -6.48 42.16 -9.36
N GLN A 254 -7.21 42.25 -8.25
CA GLN A 254 -7.53 43.53 -7.60
C GLN A 254 -6.27 44.22 -7.06
N ALA A 255 -5.36 43.47 -6.42
CA ALA A 255 -4.10 44.00 -5.92
C ALA A 255 -3.20 44.51 -7.05
N LEU A 256 -3.15 43.81 -8.19
CA LEU A 256 -2.39 44.25 -9.36
C LEU A 256 -2.92 45.57 -9.92
N GLU A 257 -4.24 45.74 -9.97
CA GLU A 257 -4.85 46.97 -10.47
C GLU A 257 -4.58 48.16 -9.55
N LEU A 258 -4.71 47.97 -8.23
CA LEU A 258 -4.31 48.98 -7.24
C LEU A 258 -2.84 49.36 -7.36
N GLY A 259 -1.96 48.38 -7.60
CA GLY A 259 -0.53 48.62 -7.82
C GLY A 259 -0.23 49.48 -9.05
N LYS A 260 -0.99 49.32 -10.15
CA LYS A 260 -0.87 50.20 -11.33
C LYS A 260 -1.35 51.61 -11.03
N GLN A 261 -2.47 51.74 -10.32
CA GLN A 261 -3.01 53.05 -9.93
C GLN A 261 -2.02 53.81 -9.06
N LEU A 262 -1.38 53.16 -8.08
CA LEU A 262 -0.34 53.76 -7.25
C LEU A 262 0.84 54.27 -8.09
N LYS A 263 1.37 53.46 -9.02
CA LYS A 263 2.46 53.89 -9.91
C LYS A 263 2.10 55.11 -10.77
N ASN A 264 0.86 55.15 -11.27
CA ASN A 264 0.39 56.30 -12.05
C ASN A 264 0.31 57.57 -11.20
N LEU A 265 -0.17 57.47 -9.95
CA LEU A 265 -0.22 58.58 -9.01
C LEU A 265 1.19 59.06 -8.64
N GLU A 266 2.13 58.15 -8.39
CA GLU A 266 3.54 58.48 -8.13
C GLU A 266 4.16 59.24 -9.30
N LEU A 267 3.93 58.80 -10.54
CA LEU A 267 4.41 59.49 -11.74
C LEU A 267 3.83 60.90 -11.87
N MET A 268 2.53 61.05 -11.61
CA MET A 268 1.85 62.34 -11.65
C MET A 268 2.40 63.31 -10.60
N MET A 269 2.66 62.82 -9.37
CA MET A 269 3.29 63.61 -8.32
C MET A 269 4.72 64.04 -8.69
N CYS A 270 5.50 63.18 -9.32
CA CYS A 270 6.84 63.51 -9.82
C CYS A 270 6.80 64.62 -10.88
N ASN A 271 5.89 64.54 -11.84
CA ASN A 271 5.72 65.56 -12.89
C ASN A 271 5.30 66.91 -12.31
N LEU A 272 4.29 66.92 -11.44
CA LEU A 272 3.84 68.15 -10.76
C LEU A 272 4.96 68.79 -9.93
N LYS A 273 5.76 67.98 -9.23
CA LYS A 273 6.90 68.48 -8.47
C LYS A 273 7.97 69.11 -9.36
N ALA A 274 8.22 68.54 -10.55
CA ALA A 274 9.13 69.11 -11.52
C ALA A 274 8.63 70.44 -12.09
N GLU A 275 7.33 70.53 -12.43
CA GLU A 275 6.71 71.78 -12.91
C GLU A 275 6.75 72.90 -11.87
N ILE A 276 6.48 72.58 -10.60
CA ILE A 276 6.58 73.55 -9.50
C ILE A 276 8.02 74.08 -9.38
N LYS A 277 9.01 73.18 -9.52
CA LYS A 277 10.43 73.57 -9.44
C LYS A 277 10.85 74.47 -10.60
N LEU A 278 10.42 74.15 -11.83
CA LEU A 278 10.66 74.99 -13.01
C LEU A 278 10.04 76.39 -12.86
N LYS A 279 8.82 76.49 -12.34
CA LYS A 279 8.16 77.79 -12.08
C LYS A 279 8.81 78.61 -10.97
N ALA A 280 9.53 77.97 -10.04
CA ALA A 280 10.25 78.66 -8.98
C ALA A 280 11.64 79.17 -9.43
N GLU A 281 12.17 78.62 -10.52
CA GLU A 281 13.48 78.97 -11.11
C GLU A 281 13.36 79.96 -12.29
N SER A 282 12.14 80.26 -12.76
CA SER A 282 11.80 81.26 -13.80
C SER A 282 11.38 82.61 -13.21
#